data_AF-A0A7V8BZQ4-F1
#
_entry.id   AF-A0A7V8BZQ4-F1
#
_cell.length_a   1.000
_cell.length_b   1.000
_cell.length_c   1.000
_cell.angle_alpha   90.00
_cell.angle_beta   90.00
_cell.angle_gamma   90.00
#
_symmetry.space_group_name_H-M   'P 1'
#
loop_
_entity.id
_entity.type
_entity.pdbx_description
1 polymer ?
#
loop_
_entity_poly.entity_id
_entity_poly.type
_entity_poly.pdbx_seq_one_letter_code
_entity_poly.pdbx_strand_id
1 'polypeptide(L)'
;MSSEFAPLLDAARRRYEAAAALLAASLARLAVNSESYRDLLANAAKWGLIGDVEQWFRMRDLRNRIVHDYLPEKLAEIYILIVGEYAPELLGLRDRLSGR
;
A
#
# COMPACT_ATOMS: atom_id res chain seq x y z
N MET A 1 -21.14 16.12 -7.92
CA MET A 1 -21.03 15.00 -6.96
C MET A 1 -19.58 14.52 -6.90
N SER A 2 -18.67 15.28 -6.27
CA SER A 2 -17.22 14.95 -6.26
C SER A 2 -16.56 15.01 -4.88
N SER A 3 -17.34 15.23 -3.81
CA SER A 3 -16.81 15.51 -2.47
C SER A 3 -16.80 14.30 -1.52
N GLU A 4 -17.73 13.35 -1.68
CA GLU A 4 -17.98 12.30 -0.67
C GLU A 4 -16.86 11.25 -0.56
N PHE A 5 -16.19 10.92 -1.67
CA PHE A 5 -15.13 9.92 -1.70
C PHE A 5 -13.75 10.48 -1.38
N ALA A 6 -13.56 11.80 -1.44
CA ALA A 6 -12.25 12.42 -1.23
C ALA A 6 -11.64 12.09 0.15
N PRO A 7 -12.39 12.13 1.28
CA PRO A 7 -11.87 11.69 2.57
C PRO A 7 -11.46 10.22 2.60
N LEU A 8 -12.20 9.34 1.90
CA LEU A 8 -11.93 7.90 1.85
C LEU A 8 -10.65 7.61 1.07
N LEU A 9 -10.45 8.27 -0.07
CA LEU A 9 -9.24 8.12 -0.88
C LEU A 9 -8.01 8.64 -0.16
N ASP A 10 -8.12 9.77 0.54
CA ASP A 10 -7.01 10.29 1.34
C ASP A 10 -6.69 9.36 2.53
N ALA A 11 -7.70 8.77 3.15
CA ALA A 11 -7.53 7.78 4.21
C ALA A 11 -6.85 6.49 3.69
N ALA A 12 -7.14 6.08 2.46
CA ALA A 12 -6.49 4.94 1.81
C ALA A 12 -5.04 5.24 1.45
N ARG A 13 -4.77 6.41 0.87
CA ARG A 13 -3.41 6.90 0.60
C ARG A 13 -2.55 6.87 1.86
N ARG A 14 -3.05 7.45 2.96
CA ARG A 14 -2.34 7.49 4.24
C ARG A 14 -2.07 6.08 4.79
N ARG A 15 -3.01 5.15 4.66
CA ARG A 15 -2.82 3.75 5.06
C ARG A 15 -1.73 3.05 4.26
N TYR A 16 -1.71 3.22 2.94
CA TYR A 16 -0.66 2.69 2.09
C TYR A 16 0.72 3.25 2.48
N GLU A 17 0.83 4.56 2.69
CA GLU A 17 2.10 5.20 3.10
C GLU A 17 2.59 4.70 4.47
N ALA A 18 1.68 4.58 5.43
CA ALA A 18 1.99 4.03 6.74
C ALA A 18 2.46 2.55 6.66
N ALA A 19 1.82 1.74 5.83
CA ALA A 19 2.20 0.34 5.64
C ALA A 19 3.56 0.20 4.94
N ALA A 20 3.84 1.01 3.92
CA ALA A 20 5.15 1.04 3.26
C ALA A 20 6.27 1.47 4.24
N ALA A 21 6.01 2.46 5.09
CA ALA A 21 6.94 2.87 6.14
C ALA A 21 7.16 1.75 7.18
N LEU A 22 6.10 1.03 7.55
CA LEU A 22 6.18 -0.10 8.47
C LEU A 22 7.02 -1.25 7.90
N LEU A 23 6.90 -1.54 6.60
CA LEU A 23 7.76 -2.53 5.93
C LEU A 23 9.23 -2.13 5.98
N ALA A 24 9.54 -0.87 5.63
CA ALA A 24 10.90 -0.35 5.69
C ALA A 24 11.47 -0.45 7.11
N ALA A 25 10.70 -0.04 8.13
CA ALA A 25 11.11 -0.16 9.52
C ALA A 25 11.32 -1.62 9.96
N SER A 26 10.46 -2.54 9.50
CA SER A 26 10.55 -3.96 9.84
C SER A 26 11.78 -4.62 9.22
N LEU A 27 12.10 -4.32 7.96
CA LEU A 27 13.30 -4.83 7.29
C LEU A 27 14.59 -4.22 7.87
N ALA A 28 14.58 -2.92 8.20
CA ALA A 28 15.71 -2.28 8.86
C ALA A 28 16.02 -2.93 10.22
N ARG A 29 15.00 -3.34 10.99
CA ARG A 29 15.17 -4.11 12.24
C ARG A 29 15.83 -5.48 12.03
N LEU A 30 15.66 -6.07 10.84
CA LEU A 30 16.31 -7.32 10.44
C LEU A 30 17.70 -7.09 9.82
N ALA A 31 18.23 -5.87 9.89
CA ALA A 31 19.47 -5.45 9.21
C ALA A 31 19.44 -5.67 7.68
N VAL A 32 18.24 -5.68 7.09
CA VAL A 32 18.04 -5.79 5.64
C VAL A 32 17.94 -4.39 5.06
N ASN A 33 19.02 -3.94 4.43
CA ASN A 33 19.03 -2.66 3.71
C ASN A 33 18.33 -2.81 2.36
N SER A 34 17.60 -1.77 1.95
CA SER A 34 16.94 -1.70 0.66
C SER A 34 17.35 -0.39 -0.02
N GLU A 35 18.00 -0.49 -1.18
CA GLU A 35 18.53 0.66 -1.93
C GLU A 35 17.46 1.33 -2.79
N SER A 36 16.41 0.59 -3.13
CA SER A 36 15.26 1.09 -3.87
C SER A 36 13.94 0.56 -3.31
N TYR A 37 12.83 1.16 -3.75
CA TYR A 37 11.49 0.65 -3.43
C TYR A 37 11.25 -0.76 -3.99
N ARG A 38 11.86 -1.09 -5.14
CA ARG A 38 11.79 -2.45 -5.69
C ARG A 38 12.48 -3.44 -4.77
N ASP A 39 13.67 -3.09 -4.28
CA ASP A 39 14.43 -3.93 -3.36
C ASP A 39 13.70 -4.09 -2.03
N LEU A 40 13.06 -3.02 -1.54
CA LEU A 40 12.22 -3.06 -0.35
C LEU A 40 11.12 -4.13 -0.48
N LEU A 41 10.36 -4.10 -1.58
CA LEU A 41 9.27 -5.06 -1.80
C LEU A 41 9.79 -6.49 -2.02
N ALA A 42 10.88 -6.65 -2.78
CA ALA A 42 11.50 -7.95 -3.00
C ALA A 42 11.98 -8.57 -1.67
N ASN A 43 12.62 -7.78 -0.82
CA ASN A 43 13.01 -8.19 0.52
C ASN A 43 11.78 -8.50 1.39
N ALA A 44 10.76 -7.64 1.39
CA ALA A 44 9.55 -7.87 2.17
C ALA A 44 8.86 -9.18 1.78
N ALA A 45 8.79 -9.51 0.50
CA ALA A 45 8.24 -10.78 0.01
C ALA A 45 9.11 -11.97 0.39
N LYS A 46 10.44 -11.86 0.22
CA LYS A 46 11.41 -12.88 0.64
C LYS A 46 11.29 -13.22 2.12
N TRP A 47 11.04 -12.21 2.96
CA TRP A 47 10.85 -12.36 4.39
C TRP A 47 9.40 -12.63 4.79
N GLY A 48 8.50 -12.89 3.85
CA GLY A 48 7.10 -13.27 4.10
C GLY A 48 6.23 -12.17 4.72
N LEU A 49 6.65 -10.91 4.63
CA LEU A 49 5.89 -9.76 5.15
C LEU A 49 4.75 -9.38 4.20
N ILE A 50 4.92 -9.61 2.89
CA ILE A 50 3.92 -9.33 1.86
C ILE A 50 3.70 -10.55 0.97
N GLY A 51 2.50 -10.65 0.37
CA GLY A 51 2.12 -11.77 -0.49
C GLY A 51 2.42 -11.55 -1.97
N ASP A 52 2.23 -10.33 -2.48
CA ASP A 52 2.36 -10.00 -3.91
C ASP A 52 3.08 -8.67 -4.12
N VAL A 53 4.31 -8.70 -4.65
CA VAL A 53 5.11 -7.50 -4.96
C VAL A 53 4.44 -6.62 -6.02
N GLU A 54 3.83 -7.23 -7.04
CA GLU A 54 3.20 -6.49 -8.14
C GLU A 54 1.97 -5.73 -7.65
N GLN A 55 1.21 -6.30 -6.71
CA GLN A 55 0.11 -5.61 -6.05
C GLN A 55 0.55 -4.31 -5.37
N TRP A 56 1.72 -4.32 -4.72
CA TRP A 56 2.28 -3.12 -4.08
C TRP A 56 2.73 -2.05 -5.09
N PHE A 57 3.26 -2.45 -6.24
CA PHE A 57 3.51 -1.51 -7.34
C PHE A 57 2.21 -0.90 -7.88
N ARG A 58 1.17 -1.71 -8.10
CA ARG A 58 -0.15 -1.21 -8.53
C ARG A 58 -0.76 -0.24 -7.50
N MET A 59 -0.60 -0.52 -6.20
CA MET A 59 -1.00 0.39 -5.12
C MET A 59 -0.25 1.73 -5.18
N ARG A 60 1.07 1.69 -5.41
CA ARG A 60 1.90 2.90 -5.53
C ARG A 60 1.47 3.76 -6.71
N ASP A 61 1.22 3.15 -7.86
CA ASP A 61 0.79 3.85 -9.06
C ASP A 61 -0.58 4.47 -8.87
N LEU A 62 -1.51 3.73 -8.26
CA LEU A 62 -2.82 4.27 -7.90
C LEU A 62 -2.68 5.48 -6.97
N ARG A 63 -1.84 5.39 -5.94
CA ARG A 63 -1.57 6.50 -5.01
C ARG A 63 -1.03 7.73 -5.75
N ASN A 64 -0.11 7.55 -6.69
CA ASN A 64 0.43 8.65 -7.49
C ASN A 64 -0.66 9.29 -8.36
N ARG A 65 -1.55 8.48 -8.94
CA ARG A 65 -2.69 8.96 -9.74
C ARG A 65 -3.72 9.71 -8.90
N ILE A 66 -4.02 9.26 -7.68
CA ILE A 66 -4.90 9.99 -6.76
C ILE A 66 -4.32 11.39 -6.44
N VAL A 67 -3.00 11.52 -6.35
CA VAL A 67 -2.33 12.80 -6.08
C VAL A 67 -2.41 13.76 -7.29
N HIS A 68 -2.36 13.23 -8.52
CA HIS A 68 -2.23 14.04 -9.74
C HIS A 68 -3.52 14.23 -10.55
N ASP A 69 -4.38 13.21 -10.63
CA ASP A 69 -5.48 13.12 -11.58
C ASP A 69 -6.84 13.00 -10.87
N TYR A 70 -7.20 13.97 -10.03
CA TYR A 70 -8.53 14.04 -9.39
C TYR A 70 -9.65 14.14 -10.44
N LEU A 71 -10.06 13.01 -11.00
CA LEU A 71 -11.18 12.86 -11.92
C LEU A 71 -12.35 12.20 -11.16
N PRO A 72 -13.45 12.94 -10.93
CA PRO A 72 -14.59 12.48 -10.15
C PRO A 72 -15.19 11.15 -10.64
N GLU A 73 -15.14 10.90 -11.94
CA GLU A 73 -15.75 9.74 -12.58
C GLU A 73 -15.04 8.43 -12.22
N LYS A 74 -13.76 8.50 -11.84
CA LYS A 74 -12.95 7.32 -11.49
C LYS A 74 -12.96 7.01 -9.99
N LEU A 75 -13.50 7.89 -9.15
CA LEU A 75 -13.37 7.77 -7.68
C LEU A 75 -14.03 6.51 -7.14
N ALA A 76 -15.18 6.11 -7.69
CA ALA A 76 -15.88 4.89 -7.28
C ALA A 76 -15.08 3.63 -7.65
N GLU A 77 -14.51 3.57 -8.85
CA GLU A 77 -13.67 2.44 -9.30
C GLU A 77 -12.39 2.34 -8.46
N ILE A 78 -11.74 3.47 -8.20
CA ILE A 78 -10.57 3.58 -7.35
C ILE A 78 -10.91 3.10 -5.93
N TYR A 79 -12.06 3.51 -5.38
CA TYR A 79 -12.51 3.07 -4.07
C TYR A 79 -12.76 1.55 -4.01
N ILE A 80 -13.46 0.99 -5.00
CA ILE A 80 -13.72 -0.45 -5.08
C ILE A 80 -12.41 -1.25 -5.16
N LEU A 81 -11.46 -0.79 -5.97
CA LEU A 81 -10.14 -1.42 -6.09
C LEU A 81 -9.38 -1.41 -4.75
N ILE A 82 -9.37 -0.27 -4.07
CA ILE A 82 -8.71 -0.13 -2.76
C ILE A 82 -9.35 -1.07 -1.73
N VAL A 83 -10.67 -1.06 -1.59
CA VAL A 83 -11.35 -1.83 -0.55
C VAL A 83 -11.35 -3.32 -0.86
N GLY A 84 -11.55 -3.69 -2.12
CA GLY A 84 -11.66 -5.08 -2.55
C GLY A 84 -10.31 -5.78 -2.68
N GLU A 85 -9.33 -5.13 -3.30
CA GLU A 85 -8.05 -5.77 -3.63
C GLU A 85 -6.95 -5.40 -2.61
N TYR A 86 -6.84 -4.13 -2.24
CA TYR A 86 -5.67 -3.63 -1.50
C TYR A 86 -5.82 -3.70 0.03
N ALA A 87 -7.02 -3.44 0.55
CA ALA A 87 -7.26 -3.44 1.98
C ALA A 87 -6.95 -4.80 2.65
N PRO A 88 -7.28 -5.97 2.07
CA PRO A 88 -6.93 -7.26 2.65
C PRO A 88 -5.42 -7.43 2.86
N GLU A 89 -4.60 -7.03 1.87
CA GLU A 89 -3.13 -7.13 1.95
C GLU A 89 -2.56 -6.21 3.04
N LEU A 90 -3.07 -4.97 3.12
CA LEU A 90 -2.64 -3.99 4.13
C LEU A 90 -3.06 -4.38 5.55
N LEU A 91 -4.25 -4.95 5.72
CA LEU A 91 -4.73 -5.44 7.02
C LEU A 91 -3.97 -6.69 7.46
N GLY A 92 -3.70 -7.62 6.53
CA GLY A 92 -2.96 -8.84 6.80
C GLY A 92 -1.50 -8.60 7.19
N LEU A 93 -0.91 -7.47 6.79
CA LEU A 93 0.47 -7.11 7.15
C LEU A 93 0.68 -7.08 8.67
N ARG A 94 -0.28 -6.53 9.44
CA ARG A 94 -0.20 -6.49 10.91
C ARG A 94 -0.09 -7.89 11.50
N ASP A 95 -0.90 -8.81 11.00
CA ASP A 95 -0.97 -10.17 11.53
C ASP A 95 0.31 -10.94 11.18
N ARG A 96 0.86 -10.73 9.97
CA ARG A 96 2.17 -11.30 9.57
C ARG A 96 3.34 -10.74 10.39
N LEU A 97 3.24 -9.50 10.84
CA LEU A 97 4.23 -8.87 11.71
C LEU A 97 4.09 -9.30 13.19
N SER A 98 2.89 -9.66 13.63
CA SER A 98 2.60 -10.02 15.04
C SER A 98 2.72 -11.54 15.31
N GLY A 99 2.59 -12.37 14.27
CA GLY A 99 2.78 -13.82 14.34
C GLY A 99 4.24 -14.29 14.31
N ARG A 100 5.19 -13.39 14.58
CA ARG A 100 6.62 -13.67 14.73
C ARG A 100 7.13 -13.22 16.08
#